data_AF-A0A3D3WSR5-F1
#
_entry.id   AF-A0A3D3WSR5-F1
#
_cell.length_a   1.000
_cell.length_b   1.000
_cell.length_c   1.000
_cell.angle_alpha   90.00
_cell.angle_beta   90.00
_cell.angle_gamma   90.00
#
_symmetry.space_group_name_H-M   'P 1'
#
loop_
_entity.id
_entity.type
_entity.pdbx_description
1 polymer ?
#
loop_
_entity_poly.entity_id
_entity_poly.type
_entity_poly.pdbx_seq_one_letter_code
_entity_poly.pdbx_strand_id
1 'polypeptide(L)'
;MAEGTVSREVGTEGEKWVEGNDDVTVIFAGGYQSAHRYYAVVEADEYAQVVLLFNGLMFRGDVDILPMTDMIARRKELGNWGK
;
A
#
# COMPACT_ATOMS: atom_id res chain seq x y z
N MET A 1 33.22 -19.50 -2.52
CA MET A 1 32.58 -18.42 -3.29
C MET A 1 31.45 -19.05 -4.10
N ALA A 2 30.24 -19.06 -3.54
CA ALA A 2 29.02 -19.21 -4.31
C ALA A 2 28.06 -18.21 -3.67
N GLU A 3 27.91 -17.05 -4.32
CA GLU A 3 26.86 -16.10 -3.98
C GLU A 3 25.54 -16.77 -4.31
N GLY A 4 24.96 -17.43 -3.30
CA GLY A 4 23.57 -17.85 -3.37
C GLY A 4 22.73 -16.60 -3.35
N THR A 5 22.27 -16.15 -4.51
CA THR A 5 21.13 -15.25 -4.58
C THR A 5 19.98 -15.96 -3.89
N VAL A 6 19.71 -15.60 -2.64
CA VAL A 6 18.46 -15.96 -1.98
C VAL A 6 17.40 -15.18 -2.72
N SER A 7 16.85 -15.74 -3.79
CA SER A 7 15.58 -15.28 -4.32
C SER A 7 14.56 -15.61 -3.24
N ARG A 8 14.29 -14.64 -2.35
CA ARG A 8 13.08 -14.66 -1.55
C ARG A 8 11.94 -14.81 -2.55
N GLU A 9 11.18 -15.90 -2.46
CA GLU A 9 10.00 -16.07 -3.30
C GLU A 9 9.12 -14.83 -3.13
N VAL A 10 8.88 -14.12 -4.23
CA VAL A 10 7.88 -13.06 -4.28
C VAL A 10 6.52 -13.76 -4.09
N GLY A 11 5.76 -13.39 -3.06
CA GLY A 11 4.47 -14.01 -2.74
C GLY A 11 4.43 -14.86 -1.45
N THR A 12 5.37 -14.68 -0.53
CA THR A 12 5.21 -15.24 0.83
C THR A 12 4.00 -14.61 1.55
N GLU A 13 3.48 -15.23 2.63
CA GLU A 13 2.45 -14.64 3.51
C GLU A 13 2.78 -13.19 3.93
N GLY A 14 4.06 -12.82 3.92
CA GLY A 14 4.52 -11.47 4.16
C GLY A 14 4.18 -10.40 3.13
N GLU A 15 3.75 -10.77 1.93
CA GLU A 15 3.39 -9.88 0.81
C GLU A 15 1.90 -10.01 0.43
N LYS A 16 1.15 -10.86 1.14
CA LYS A 16 -0.28 -11.11 0.90
C LYS A 16 -1.16 -9.86 0.99
N TRP A 17 -0.73 -8.86 1.77
CA TRP A 17 -1.41 -7.58 1.85
C TRP A 17 -1.59 -6.89 0.49
N VAL A 18 -0.74 -7.20 -0.50
CA VAL A 18 -0.83 -6.65 -1.86
C VAL A 18 -2.12 -7.11 -2.56
N GLU A 19 -2.70 -8.23 -2.16
CA GLU A 19 -3.95 -8.76 -2.71
C GLU A 19 -5.18 -7.98 -2.22
N GLY A 20 -5.06 -7.20 -1.14
CA GLY A 20 -6.21 -6.57 -0.47
C GLY A 20 -7.12 -7.60 0.20
N ASN A 21 -8.37 -7.21 0.43
CA ASN A 21 -9.45 -8.06 0.93
C ASN A 21 -10.83 -7.45 0.58
N ASP A 22 -11.92 -7.99 1.12
CA ASP A 22 -13.28 -7.50 0.87
C ASP A 22 -13.50 -6.03 1.32
N ASP A 23 -12.72 -5.54 2.28
CA ASP A 23 -12.84 -4.20 2.86
C ASP A 23 -11.84 -3.18 2.27
N VAL A 24 -10.72 -3.65 1.72
CA VAL A 24 -9.61 -2.80 1.27
C VAL A 24 -9.14 -3.21 -0.12
N THR A 25 -9.26 -2.29 -1.06
CA THR A 25 -8.75 -2.44 -2.42
C THR A 25 -7.36 -1.81 -2.54
N VAL A 26 -6.38 -2.57 -3.00
CA VAL A 26 -5.03 -2.05 -3.28
C VAL A 26 -4.97 -1.54 -4.72
N ILE A 27 -4.90 -0.22 -4.90
CA ILE A 27 -4.82 0.44 -6.22
C ILE A 27 -3.40 0.33 -6.79
N PHE A 28 -2.41 0.51 -5.92
CA PHE A 28 -1.00 0.49 -6.26
C PHE A 28 -0.19 -0.08 -5.11
N ALA A 29 0.82 -0.89 -5.43
CA ALA A 29 1.84 -1.35 -4.52
C ALA A 29 3.22 -1.31 -5.20
N GLY A 30 4.20 -0.71 -4.54
CA GLY A 30 5.56 -0.57 -5.03
C GLY A 30 6.60 -0.83 -3.95
N GLY A 31 7.63 -1.60 -4.28
CA GLY A 31 8.76 -1.84 -3.39
C GLY A 31 9.95 -0.94 -3.73
N TYR A 32 10.43 -0.15 -2.77
CA TYR A 32 11.68 0.59 -2.84
C TYR A 32 12.81 -0.22 -2.19
N GLN A 33 13.42 -1.11 -2.97
CA GLN A 33 14.37 -2.13 -2.48
C GLN A 33 15.58 -1.53 -1.74
N SER A 34 16.18 -0.46 -2.27
CA SER A 34 17.37 0.17 -1.65
C SER A 34 17.09 0.77 -0.26
N ALA A 35 15.84 1.12 0.02
CA ALA A 35 15.42 1.62 1.34
C ALA A 35 14.65 0.57 2.15
N HIS A 36 14.53 -0.67 1.65
CA HIS A 36 13.74 -1.74 2.25
C HIS A 36 12.33 -1.30 2.65
N ARG A 37 11.67 -0.50 1.80
CA ARG A 37 10.39 0.14 2.12
C ARG A 37 9.34 -0.15 1.05
N TYR A 38 8.10 -0.38 1.47
CA TYR A 38 6.97 -0.48 0.56
C TYR A 38 6.17 0.83 0.55
N TYR A 39 5.54 1.12 -0.59
CA TYR A 39 4.56 2.18 -0.76
C TYR A 39 3.29 1.57 -1.35
N ALA A 40 2.13 2.03 -0.86
CA ALA A 40 0.85 1.59 -1.39
C ALA A 40 -0.15 2.74 -1.44
N VAL A 41 -1.06 2.66 -2.40
CA VAL A 41 -2.30 3.46 -2.42
C VAL A 41 -3.44 2.47 -2.31
N VAL A 42 -4.29 2.66 -1.30
CA VAL A 42 -5.42 1.78 -1.01
C VAL A 42 -6.71 2.59 -0.89
N GLU A 43 -7.83 1.96 -1.24
CA GLU A 43 -9.18 2.47 -0.97
C GLU A 43 -9.84 1.60 0.09
N ALA A 44 -10.54 2.23 1.02
CA ALA A 44 -11.33 1.61 2.07
C ALA A 44 -12.39 2.61 2.54
N ASP A 45 -13.48 2.10 3.10
CA ASP A 45 -14.55 2.94 3.64
C ASP A 45 -14.19 3.50 5.03
N GLU A 46 -13.40 2.74 5.81
CA GLU A 46 -13.02 3.11 7.17
C GLU A 46 -11.50 3.00 7.41
N TYR A 47 -10.96 3.96 8.16
CA TYR A 47 -9.54 3.96 8.54
C TYR A 47 -9.13 2.68 9.29
N ALA A 48 -10.03 2.13 10.12
CA ALA A 48 -9.77 0.91 10.88
C ALA A 48 -9.51 -0.31 9.99
N GLN A 49 -10.15 -0.41 8.82
CA GLN A 49 -9.94 -1.51 7.87
C GLN A 49 -8.51 -1.48 7.31
N VAL A 50 -8.01 -0.28 6.99
CA VAL A 50 -6.62 -0.09 6.54
C VAL A 50 -5.62 -0.49 7.63
N VAL A 51 -5.88 -0.11 8.88
CA VAL A 51 -5.04 -0.51 10.02
C VAL A 51 -5.01 -2.02 10.18
N LEU A 52 -6.16 -2.70 10.07
CA LEU A 52 -6.25 -4.15 10.21
C LEU A 52 -5.48 -4.89 9.10
N LEU A 53 -5.57 -4.43 7.84
CA LEU A 53 -4.81 -4.99 6.72
C LEU A 53 -3.30 -4.95 6.99
N PHE A 54 -2.80 -3.83 7.51
CA PHE A 54 -1.35 -3.63 7.73
C PHE A 54 -0.84 -4.04 9.11
N ASN A 55 -1.72 -4.44 10.05
CA ASN A 55 -1.32 -4.83 11.40
C ASN A 55 -0.30 -5.98 11.37
N GLY A 56 -0.49 -6.95 10.47
CA GLY A 56 0.44 -8.06 10.25
C GLY A 56 1.83 -7.63 9.75
N LEU A 57 2.06 -6.37 9.40
CA LEU A 57 3.37 -5.85 9.00
C LEU A 57 4.08 -5.03 10.09
N MET A 58 3.38 -4.66 11.18
CA MET A 58 3.93 -3.78 12.21
C MET A 58 5.16 -4.36 12.92
N PHE A 59 5.34 -5.69 12.90
CA PHE A 59 6.56 -6.32 13.45
C PHE A 59 7.78 -6.20 12.53
N ARG A 60 7.61 -5.67 11.30
CA ARG A 60 8.66 -5.58 10.27
C ARG A 60 9.23 -4.18 10.10
N GLY A 61 8.65 -3.19 10.77
CA GLY A 61 9.06 -1.79 10.69
C GLY A 61 7.88 -0.85 10.87
N ASP A 62 8.15 0.44 10.74
CA ASP A 62 7.13 1.49 10.86
C ASP A 62 6.15 1.43 9.69
N VAL A 63 4.87 1.61 10.01
CA VAL A 63 3.77 1.70 9.04
C VAL A 63 3.10 3.06 9.19
N ASP A 64 3.34 3.93 8.21
CA ASP A 64 2.71 5.26 8.14
C ASP A 64 1.44 5.20 7.28
N ILE A 65 0.29 5.46 7.89
CA ILE A 65 -1.01 5.52 7.19
C ILE A 65 -1.45 6.98 7.12
N LEU A 66 -1.50 7.52 5.91
CA LEU A 66 -1.85 8.92 5.64
C LEU A 66 -3.16 8.99 4.83
N PRO A 67 -4.24 9.55 5.39
CA PRO A 67 -5.45 9.84 4.63
C PRO A 67 -5.15 10.81 3.48
N MET A 68 -5.58 10.46 2.27
CA MET A 68 -5.41 11.30 1.09
C MET A 68 -6.75 11.76 0.54
N THR A 69 -6.80 12.99 0.04
CA THR A 69 -7.97 13.51 -0.69
C THR A 69 -7.79 13.22 -2.18
N ASP A 70 -8.82 12.68 -2.84
CA ASP A 70 -8.84 12.61 -4.31
C ASP A 70 -8.96 14.03 -4.90
N MET A 71 -7.81 14.57 -5.30
CA MET A 71 -7.72 15.90 -5.88
C MET A 71 -8.30 15.98 -7.30
N ILE A 72 -8.39 14.85 -8.01
CA ILE A 72 -9.03 14.79 -9.34
C ILE A 72 -10.54 14.92 -9.16
N ALA A 73 -11.16 14.10 -8.32
CA ALA A 73 -12.58 14.19 -8.00
C ALA A 73 -12.93 15.59 -7.49
N ARG A 74 -12.19 16.08 -6.49
CA ARG A 74 -12.38 17.44 -5.94
C ARG A 74 -12.33 18.52 -7.00
N ARG A 75 -11.37 18.49 -7.94
CA ARG A 75 -11.29 19.51 -9.00
C ARG A 75 -12.46 19.43 -9.97
N LYS A 76 -12.94 18.22 -10.30
CA LYS A 76 -14.10 18.02 -11.17
C LYS A 76 -15.38 18.53 -10.49
N GLU A 77 -15.61 18.18 -9.22
CA GLU A 77 -16.74 18.64 -8.42
C GLU A 77 -16.80 20.17 -8.32
N LEU A 78 -15.66 20.82 -8.10
CA LEU A 78 -15.56 22.28 -8.01
C LEU A 78 -15.65 22.97 -9.38
N GLY A 79 -15.81 22.24 -10.49
CA GLY A 79 -15.84 22.80 -11.84
C GLY A 79 -14.54 23.51 -12.23
N ASN A 80 -13.41 23.13 -11.62
CA ASN A 80 -12.08 23.69 -11.84
C ASN A 80 -11.21 22.80 -12.74
N TRP A 81 -11.80 21.77 -13.36
CA TRP A 81 -11.08 20.91 -14.29
C TRP A 81 -10.83 21.63 -15.62
N GLY A 82 -9.58 21.69 -16.07
CA GLY A 82 -9.20 22.32 -17.35
C GLY A 82 -9.23 23.85 -17.38
N LYS A 83 -9.51 24.51 -16.25
CA LYS A 83 -9.32 25.95 -16.04
C LYS A 83 -7.91 26.25 -15.56
#